data_AF-U5HHN1-F1
#
_entry.id   AF-U5HHN1-F1
#
_cell.length_a   1.000
_cell.length_b   1.000
_cell.length_c   1.000
_cell.angle_alpha   90.00
_cell.angle_beta   90.00
_cell.angle_gamma   90.00
#
_symmetry.space_group_name_H-M   'P 1'
#
loop_
_entity.id
_entity.type
_entity.pdbx_description
1 polymer ?
#
loop_
_entity_poly.entity_id
_entity_poly.type
_entity_poly.pdbx_seq_one_letter_code
_entity_poly.pdbx_strand_id
1 'polypeptide(L)'
;MSYHHHPRASSLLPTESHHSSGFTPSMQRLMDKQREYEAFYKIHQQSQQLLDFLSQFSDQYMVLDGGSEAVGDVVEHWQTAFRATHLALASLEQQRKEAEASETSTHNLLPERLVRIPVATPNEVDDPAAASYDPAESSS
;
A
#
# COMPACT_ATOMS: atom_id res chain seq x y z
N MET A 1 -25.34 -52.28 5.79
CA MET A 1 -24.57 -51.69 6.91
C MET A 1 -23.87 -52.82 7.62
N SER A 2 -22.58 -53.04 7.34
CA SER A 2 -21.83 -54.19 7.86
C SER A 2 -20.58 -53.71 8.55
N TYR A 3 -20.55 -53.85 9.87
CA TYR A 3 -19.40 -53.55 10.72
C TYR A 3 -18.36 -54.66 10.58
N HIS A 4 -17.17 -54.33 10.09
CA HIS A 4 -16.02 -55.23 10.16
C HIS A 4 -15.21 -54.94 11.41
N HIS A 5 -15.24 -55.91 12.32
CA HIS A 5 -14.34 -56.05 13.46
C HIS A 5 -12.91 -56.26 12.95
N HIS A 6 -11.95 -55.48 13.46
CA HIS A 6 -10.53 -55.80 13.33
C HIS A 6 -10.07 -56.56 14.59
N PRO A 7 -9.64 -57.84 14.48
CA PRO A 7 -8.90 -58.46 15.54
C PRO A 7 -7.47 -57.91 15.56
N ARG A 8 -7.14 -57.26 16.66
CA ARG A 8 -5.77 -57.00 17.13
C ARG A 8 -5.10 -58.34 17.43
N ALA A 9 -3.95 -58.60 16.80
CA ALA A 9 -3.03 -59.65 17.21
C ALA A 9 -1.58 -59.14 17.14
N SER A 10 -0.92 -59.19 18.29
CA SER A 10 0.51 -59.00 18.50
C SER A 10 1.30 -60.20 17.94
N SER A 11 2.48 -59.99 17.35
CA SER A 11 3.68 -60.75 17.74
C SER A 11 4.95 -60.18 17.11
N LEU A 12 5.98 -60.11 17.96
CA LEU A 12 7.36 -59.83 17.68
C LEU A 12 7.99 -61.00 16.94
N LEU A 13 8.66 -60.77 15.80
CA LEU A 13 9.77 -61.58 15.27
C LEU A 13 10.40 -60.82 14.08
N PRO A 14 11.71 -60.52 14.10
CA PRO A 14 12.43 -60.07 12.91
C PRO A 14 12.89 -61.33 12.16
N THR A 15 12.16 -61.70 11.11
CA THR A 15 12.63 -62.69 10.14
C THR A 15 13.57 -61.98 9.18
N GLU A 16 14.88 -62.21 9.36
CA GLU A 16 15.91 -61.80 8.41
C GLU A 16 15.73 -62.55 7.09
N SER A 17 15.30 -61.82 6.07
CA SER A 17 15.22 -62.26 4.67
C SER A 17 15.96 -61.24 3.80
N HIS A 18 17.29 -61.19 3.91
CA HIS A 18 18.12 -60.27 3.12
C HIS A 18 18.50 -60.85 1.77
N HIS A 19 17.61 -60.76 0.78
CA HIS A 19 17.98 -60.93 -0.64
C HIS A 19 17.34 -59.87 -1.55
N SER A 20 18.22 -59.13 -2.25
CA SER A 20 18.00 -58.35 -3.48
C SER A 20 17.32 -56.96 -3.41
N SER A 21 18.13 -55.95 -3.10
CA SER A 21 18.29 -54.73 -3.91
C SER A 21 19.56 -54.02 -3.41
N GLY A 22 20.36 -53.45 -4.31
CA GLY A 22 21.76 -53.04 -4.05
C GLY A 22 21.95 -51.81 -3.13
N PHE A 23 21.22 -51.72 -2.03
CA PHE A 23 21.19 -50.55 -1.15
C PHE A 23 21.17 -50.94 0.32
N THR A 24 21.98 -50.26 1.14
CA THR A 24 21.98 -50.47 2.59
C THR A 24 20.80 -49.72 3.24
N PRO A 25 20.28 -50.18 4.39
CA PRO A 25 19.17 -49.50 5.08
C PRO A 25 19.44 -48.03 5.44
N SER A 26 20.70 -47.67 5.71
CA SER A 26 21.13 -46.29 5.93
C SER A 26 21.01 -45.43 4.68
N MET A 27 21.33 -46.01 3.52
CA MET A 27 21.26 -45.31 2.25
C MET A 27 19.79 -45.05 1.85
N GLN A 28 18.88 -45.98 2.15
CA GLN A 28 17.44 -45.77 1.91
C GLN A 28 16.87 -44.62 2.75
N ARG A 29 17.23 -44.56 4.05
CA ARG A 29 16.85 -43.43 4.92
C ARG A 29 17.40 -42.09 4.43
N LEU A 30 18.62 -42.09 3.87
CA LEU A 30 19.21 -40.90 3.29
C LEU A 30 18.41 -40.39 2.08
N MET A 31 17.96 -41.30 1.20
CA MET A 31 17.11 -40.93 0.07
C MET A 31 15.74 -40.39 0.51
N ASP A 32 15.13 -40.99 1.53
CA ASP A 32 13.87 -40.47 2.08
C ASP A 32 14.06 -39.06 2.65
N LYS A 33 15.15 -38.82 3.38
CA LYS A 33 15.48 -37.49 3.92
C LYS A 33 15.80 -36.47 2.84
N GLN A 34 16.45 -36.87 1.76
CA GLN A 34 16.68 -35.98 0.63
C GLN A 34 15.35 -35.56 -0.02
N ARG A 35 14.42 -36.50 -0.21
CA ARG A 35 13.08 -36.19 -0.73
C ARG A 35 12.30 -35.26 0.20
N GLU A 36 12.33 -35.50 1.51
CA GLU A 36 11.70 -34.62 2.49
C GLU A 36 12.30 -33.21 2.42
N TYR A 37 13.64 -33.11 2.37
CA TYR A 37 14.34 -31.83 2.28
C TYR A 37 13.97 -31.08 0.99
N GLU A 38 13.92 -31.74 -0.15
CA GLU A 38 13.50 -31.12 -1.41
C GLU A 38 12.07 -30.56 -1.34
N ALA A 39 11.17 -31.26 -0.65
CA ALA A 39 9.81 -30.76 -0.41
C ALA A 39 9.83 -29.52 0.50
N PHE A 40 10.59 -29.53 1.59
CA PHE A 40 10.76 -28.36 2.47
C PHE A 40 11.38 -27.17 1.74
N TYR A 41 12.39 -27.41 0.90
CA TYR A 41 13.04 -26.38 0.12
C TYR A 41 12.07 -25.70 -0.84
N LYS A 42 11.20 -26.47 -1.51
CA LYS A 42 10.14 -25.92 -2.36
C LYS A 42 9.16 -25.06 -1.58
N ILE A 43 8.72 -25.51 -0.40
CA ILE A 43 7.84 -24.72 0.47
C ILE A 43 8.53 -23.42 0.89
N HIS A 44 9.80 -23.49 1.27
CA HIS A 44 10.57 -22.31 1.63
C HIS A 44 10.67 -21.33 0.45
N GLN A 45 10.99 -21.81 -0.75
CA GLN A 45 11.05 -20.99 -1.96
C GLN A 45 9.69 -20.33 -2.27
N GLN A 46 8.59 -21.08 -2.14
CA GLN A 46 7.24 -20.53 -2.31
C GLN A 46 6.90 -19.48 -1.24
N SER A 47 7.34 -19.68 0.00
CA SER A 47 7.16 -18.71 1.08
C SER A 47 7.95 -17.42 0.82
N GLN A 48 9.15 -17.51 0.25
CA GLN A 48 9.93 -16.34 -0.16
C GLN A 48 9.21 -15.57 -1.28
N GLN A 49 8.72 -16.29 -2.30
CA GLN A 49 7.94 -15.67 -3.38
C GLN A 49 6.65 -14.99 -2.86
N LEU A 50 6.00 -15.58 -1.86
CA LEU A 50 4.84 -14.96 -1.21
C LEU A 50 5.23 -13.68 -0.47
N LEU A 51 6.40 -13.67 0.17
CA LEU A 51 6.90 -12.50 0.88
C LEU A 51 7.19 -11.35 -0.10
N ASP A 52 7.84 -11.66 -1.23
CA ASP A 52 8.10 -10.69 -2.30
C ASP A 52 6.79 -10.12 -2.87
N PHE A 53 5.78 -10.97 -3.06
CA PHE A 53 4.45 -10.54 -3.50
C PHE A 53 3.78 -9.62 -2.47
N LEU A 54 3.85 -9.95 -1.18
CA LEU A 54 3.29 -9.10 -0.12
C LEU A 54 3.99 -7.75 -0.02
N SER A 55 5.31 -7.70 -0.24
CA SER A 55 6.05 -6.44 -0.31
C SER A 55 5.55 -5.57 -1.47
N GLN A 56 5.49 -6.12 -2.68
CA GLN A 56 4.99 -5.40 -3.85
C GLN A 56 3.53 -4.95 -3.68
N PHE A 57 2.70 -5.80 -3.08
CA PHE A 57 1.31 -5.46 -2.77
C PHE A 57 1.22 -4.31 -1.77
N SER A 58 2.08 -4.29 -0.75
CA SER A 58 2.17 -3.18 0.21
C SER A 58 2.54 -1.87 -0.48
N ASP A 59 3.51 -1.89 -1.39
CA ASP A 59 3.92 -0.70 -2.15
C ASP A 59 2.75 -0.16 -3.00
N GLN A 60 2.01 -1.05 -3.67
CA GLN A 60 0.83 -0.67 -4.44
C GLN A 60 -0.31 -0.15 -3.55
N TYR A 61 -0.47 -0.71 -2.35
CA TYR A 61 -1.47 -0.24 -1.40
C TYR A 61 -1.14 1.17 -0.89
N MET A 62 0.13 1.48 -0.62
CA MET A 62 0.55 2.84 -0.25
C MET A 62 0.27 3.86 -1.36
N VAL A 63 0.49 3.49 -2.63
CA VAL A 63 0.14 4.35 -3.77
C VAL A 63 -1.38 4.56 -3.87
N LEU A 64 -2.17 3.51 -3.65
CA LEU A 64 -3.62 3.61 -3.66
C LEU A 64 -4.15 4.48 -2.51
N ASP A 65 -3.56 4.37 -1.32
CA ASP A 65 -3.91 5.16 -0.15
C ASP A 65 -3.67 6.65 -0.40
N GLY A 66 -2.46 7.02 -0.86
CA GLY A 66 -2.17 8.41 -1.24
C GLY A 66 -3.03 8.92 -2.42
N GLY A 67 -3.39 8.04 -3.36
CA GLY A 67 -4.34 8.38 -4.41
C GLY A 67 -5.75 8.68 -3.89
N SER A 68 -6.17 8.00 -2.82
CA SER A 68 -7.46 8.23 -2.18
C SER A 68 -7.51 9.54 -1.40
N GLU A 69 -6.40 9.94 -0.77
CA GLU A 69 -6.22 11.23 -0.12
C GLU A 69 -6.33 12.37 -1.13
N ALA A 70 -5.63 12.28 -2.27
CA ALA A 70 -5.70 13.28 -3.33
C ALA A 70 -7.13 13.45 -3.89
N VAL A 71 -7.91 12.35 -3.98
CA VAL A 71 -9.33 12.43 -4.36
C VAL A 71 -10.17 13.10 -3.27
N GLY A 72 -9.89 12.80 -2.00
CA GLY A 72 -10.51 13.45 -0.85
C GLY A 72 -10.32 14.97 -0.88
N ASP A 73 -9.08 15.42 -1.10
CA ASP A 73 -8.74 16.84 -1.25
C ASP A 73 -9.54 17.48 -2.38
N VAL A 74 -9.55 16.87 -3.57
CA VAL A 74 -10.30 17.41 -4.71
C VAL A 74 -11.77 17.57 -4.37
N VAL A 75 -12.39 16.57 -3.71
CA VAL A 75 -13.81 16.63 -3.28
C VAL A 75 -14.05 17.76 -2.26
N GLU A 76 -13.15 17.98 -1.31
CA GLU A 76 -13.23 19.10 -0.37
C GLU A 76 -13.19 20.45 -1.11
N HIS A 77 -12.26 20.60 -2.06
CA HIS A 77 -12.07 21.84 -2.81
C HIS A 77 -13.21 22.12 -3.82
N TRP A 78 -13.88 21.10 -4.35
CA TRP A 78 -15.02 21.27 -5.26
C TRP A 78 -16.19 22.04 -4.63
N GLN A 79 -16.44 21.89 -3.34
CA GLN A 79 -17.49 22.66 -2.66
C GLN A 79 -17.23 24.17 -2.75
N THR A 80 -15.97 24.56 -2.60
CA THR A 80 -15.54 25.96 -2.71
C THR A 80 -15.69 26.47 -4.15
N ALA A 81 -15.31 25.66 -5.14
CA ALA A 81 -15.49 26.00 -6.55
C ALA A 81 -16.96 26.18 -6.93
N PHE A 82 -17.85 25.24 -6.54
CA PHE A 82 -19.28 25.36 -6.82
C PHE A 82 -19.93 26.57 -6.14
N ARG A 83 -19.56 26.86 -4.88
CA ARG A 83 -20.03 28.06 -4.18
C ARG A 83 -19.57 29.34 -4.86
N ALA A 84 -18.32 29.40 -5.29
CA ALA A 84 -17.77 30.56 -6.02
C ALA A 84 -18.51 30.78 -7.35
N THR A 85 -18.74 29.71 -8.11
CA THR A 85 -19.51 29.77 -9.37
C THR A 85 -20.94 30.23 -9.14
N HIS A 86 -21.61 29.70 -8.11
CA HIS A 86 -22.99 30.10 -7.79
C HIS A 86 -23.08 31.59 -7.41
N LEU A 87 -22.16 32.08 -6.58
CA LEU A 87 -22.07 33.49 -6.23
C LEU A 87 -21.75 34.37 -7.45
N ALA A 88 -20.87 33.91 -8.35
CA ALA A 88 -20.54 34.62 -9.57
C ALA A 88 -21.74 34.72 -10.53
N LEU A 89 -22.50 33.63 -10.70
CA LEU A 89 -23.71 33.60 -11.51
C LEU A 89 -24.79 34.53 -10.93
N ALA A 90 -25.03 34.47 -9.62
CA ALA A 90 -25.97 35.35 -8.94
C ALA A 90 -25.55 36.84 -9.06
N SER A 91 -24.25 37.13 -8.95
CA SER A 91 -23.72 38.48 -9.16
C SER A 91 -23.93 38.97 -10.60
N LEU A 92 -23.82 38.09 -11.59
CA LEU A 92 -24.01 38.43 -13.00
C LEU A 92 -25.49 38.72 -13.29
N GLU A 93 -26.40 37.92 -12.75
CA GLU A 93 -27.85 38.16 -12.84
C GLU A 93 -28.25 39.49 -12.18
N GLN A 94 -27.66 39.81 -11.03
CA GLN A 94 -27.89 41.07 -10.33
C GLN A 94 -27.39 42.27 -11.16
N GLN A 95 -26.16 42.19 -11.71
CA GLN A 95 -25.64 43.22 -12.61
C GLN A 95 -26.51 43.42 -13.85
N ARG A 96 -27.09 42.35 -14.42
CA ARG A 96 -28.01 42.47 -15.55
C ARG A 96 -29.28 43.25 -15.17
N LYS A 97 -29.89 42.93 -14.03
CA LYS A 97 -31.08 43.63 -13.53
C LYS A 97 -30.80 45.09 -13.19
N GLU A 98 -29.62 45.38 -12.64
CA GLU A 98 -29.20 46.74 -12.31
C GLU A 98 -28.87 47.57 -13.56
N ALA A 99 -28.28 46.94 -14.60
CA ALA A 99 -28.01 47.58 -15.89
C ALA A 99 -29.30 47.88 -16.69
N GLU A 100 -30.34 47.06 -16.56
CA GLU A 100 -31.67 47.32 -17.14
C GLU A 100 -32.43 48.43 -16.38
N ALA A 101 -32.09 48.66 -15.10
CA ALA A 101 -32.73 49.67 -14.25
C ALA A 101 -32.00 51.04 -14.24
N SER A 102 -30.79 51.14 -14.80
CA SER A 102 -29.97 52.36 -14.76
C SER A 102 -29.32 52.67 -16.11
N GLU A 103 -29.97 53.49 -16.94
CA GLU A 103 -29.40 54.01 -18.20
C GLU A 103 -28.32 55.09 -17.99
N THR A 104 -27.82 55.32 -16.77
CA THR A 104 -26.80 56.35 -16.53
C THR A 104 -25.99 56.02 -15.29
N SER A 105 -24.96 55.17 -15.43
CA SER A 105 -23.70 55.26 -14.67
C SER A 105 -22.74 54.14 -15.09
N THR A 106 -21.81 54.48 -15.98
CA THR A 106 -20.57 53.75 -16.19
C THR A 106 -19.63 54.02 -15.00
N HIS A 107 -19.80 53.32 -13.88
CA HIS A 107 -18.78 53.35 -12.82
C HIS A 107 -18.67 52.02 -12.08
N ASN A 108 -17.42 51.55 -11.96
CA ASN A 108 -16.92 50.38 -11.24
C ASN A 108 -17.13 49.00 -11.87
N LEU A 109 -16.40 48.83 -12.97
CA LEU A 109 -15.98 47.52 -13.46
C LEU A 109 -14.94 46.94 -12.46
N LEU A 110 -15.26 45.74 -11.96
CA LEU A 110 -14.47 44.81 -11.16
C LEU A 110 -14.52 45.01 -9.62
N PRO A 111 -15.09 44.05 -8.86
CA PRO A 111 -14.87 44.01 -7.42
C PRO A 111 -13.40 43.68 -7.16
N GLU A 112 -12.68 44.56 -6.45
CA GLU A 112 -11.41 44.21 -5.81
C GLU A 112 -11.69 43.11 -4.78
N ARG A 113 -11.61 41.85 -5.21
CA ARG A 113 -11.74 40.70 -4.32
C ARG A 113 -10.35 40.14 -4.09
N LEU A 114 -9.80 40.40 -2.91
CA LEU A 114 -8.55 39.79 -2.46
C LEU A 114 -8.70 38.26 -2.53
N VAL A 115 -7.86 37.62 -3.34
CA VAL A 115 -7.79 36.17 -3.45
C VAL A 115 -6.60 35.67 -2.64
N ARG A 116 -6.80 34.58 -1.90
CA ARG A 116 -5.70 33.90 -1.21
C ARG A 116 -4.95 33.04 -2.23
N ILE A 117 -3.72 33.43 -2.55
CA ILE A 117 -2.79 32.60 -3.31
C ILE A 117 -1.86 31.93 -2.30
N PRO A 118 -1.84 30.59 -2.21
CA PRO A 118 -0.87 29.90 -1.37
C PRO A 118 0.55 30.25 -1.82
N VAL A 119 1.38 30.71 -0.88
CA VAL A 119 2.81 30.90 -1.11
C VAL A 119 3.50 29.69 -0.51
N ALA A 120 4.11 28.84 -1.34
CA ALA A 120 4.95 27.76 -0.85
C ALA A 120 6.15 28.37 -0.14
N THR A 121 6.25 28.22 1.17
CA THR A 121 7.46 28.59 1.92
C THR A 121 8.54 27.55 1.64
N PRO A 122 9.70 27.91 1.08
CA PRO A 122 10.72 26.96 0.58
C PRO A 122 11.45 26.14 1.66
N ASN A 123 10.99 26.12 2.91
CA ASN A 123 11.65 25.43 4.02
C ASN A 123 10.90 24.20 4.55
N GLU A 124 9.92 23.68 3.81
CA GLU A 124 9.21 22.44 4.16
C GLU A 124 9.36 21.37 3.07
N VAL A 125 10.50 21.40 2.37
CA VAL A 125 10.98 20.27 1.57
C VAL A 125 12.18 19.73 2.33
N ASP A 126 12.00 18.55 2.91
CA ASP A 126 13.01 17.62 3.42
C ASP A 126 14.47 18.11 3.28
N ASP A 127 15.05 18.61 4.37
CA ASP A 127 16.50 18.72 4.50
C ASP A 127 17.03 17.50 5.28
N PRO A 128 17.46 16.41 4.59
CA PRO A 128 18.09 15.28 5.25
C PRO A 128 19.51 15.59 5.77
N ALA A 129 20.04 16.82 5.58
CA ALA A 129 21.40 17.16 5.99
C ALA A 129 21.53 17.57 7.48
N ALA A 130 20.42 17.77 8.20
CA ALA A 130 20.46 18.15 9.63
C ALA A 130 20.83 16.99 10.59
N ALA A 131 21.14 15.80 10.07
CA ALA A 131 21.50 14.62 10.87
C ALA A 131 23.00 14.43 11.14
N SER A 132 23.88 15.38 10.76
CA SER A 132 25.34 15.18 10.96
C SER A 132 26.14 16.45 11.28
N TYR A 133 25.68 17.24 12.25
CA TYR A 133 26.57 18.21 12.91
C TYR A 133 26.74 17.86 14.38
N ASP A 134 27.77 17.07 14.66
CA ASP A 134 28.29 16.79 16.00
C ASP A 134 29.12 17.99 16.46
N PRO A 135 28.72 18.75 17.49
CA PRO A 135 29.49 19.89 17.98
C PRO A 135 30.47 19.38 19.04
N ALA A 136 31.47 18.60 18.63
CA ALA A 136 32.52 18.13 19.53
C ALA A 136 33.88 18.08 18.85
N GLU A 137 34.43 19.24 18.49
CA GLU A 137 35.85 19.57 18.73
C GLU A 137 36.13 21.03 18.36
N SER A 138 36.12 21.90 19.37
CA SER A 138 36.97 23.09 19.39
C SER A 138 36.96 23.68 20.80
N SER A 139 37.80 23.15 21.68
CA SER A 139 38.40 23.94 22.76
C SER A 139 39.59 23.23 23.41
N SER A 140 40.74 23.91 23.30
CA SER A 140 42.01 23.80 24.03
C SER A 140 43.04 22.77 23.54
#